data_AF-A0A0C2BUC9-F1
#
_entry.id   AF-A0A0C2BUC9-F1
#
_cell.length_a   1.000
_cell.length_b   1.000
_cell.length_c   1.000
_cell.angle_alpha   90.00
_cell.angle_beta   90.00
_cell.angle_gamma   90.00
#
_symmetry.space_group_name_H-M   'P 1'
#
loop_
_entity.id
_entity.type
_entity.pdbx_description
1 polymer ?
#
loop_
_entity_poly.entity_id
_entity_poly.type
_entity_poly.pdbx_seq_one_letter_code
_entity_poly.pdbx_strand_id
1 'polypeptide(L)'
;MCFFFSLVMNLYTPAGGLFGTHVTWEDIEEDMQRELDTVATFGPNKTAKNIGEGNGFMSRIVLVDPDWQHKDKELPEKFIVKILTQLAMQKFTSDLAKENNVENQFNAPEFMAAIEIHQKRVIFPSI
;
A
#
# COMPACT_ATOMS: atom_id res chain seq x y z
N MET A 1 0.84 0.14 20.92
CA MET A 1 -0.28 -0.60 20.31
C MET A 1 -1.48 0.33 20.20
N CYS A 2 -1.50 1.20 19.18
CA CYS A 2 -2.68 1.96 18.80
C CYS A 2 -3.14 1.40 17.45
N PHE A 3 -3.89 0.31 17.50
CA PHE A 3 -4.64 -0.13 16.33
C PHE A 3 -5.76 0.88 16.09
N PHE A 4 -5.56 1.82 15.14
CA PHE A 4 -6.67 2.51 14.49
C PHE A 4 -7.37 1.49 13.57
N PHE A 5 -8.05 0.50 14.16
CA PHE A 5 -8.98 -0.36 13.42
C PHE A 5 -10.25 0.45 13.15
N SER A 6 -10.19 1.35 12.16
CA SER A 6 -11.40 1.84 11.52
C SER A 6 -12.03 0.67 10.77
N LEU A 7 -13.25 0.28 11.16
CA LEU A 7 -14.12 -0.69 10.46
C LEU A 7 -14.36 -0.34 8.96
N VAL A 8 -13.81 0.78 8.46
CA VAL A 8 -14.13 1.44 7.20
C VAL A 8 -13.03 1.30 6.13
N MET A 9 -11.86 0.70 6.43
CA MET A 9 -10.80 0.58 5.42
C MET A 9 -11.01 -0.64 4.52
N ASN A 10 -11.23 -0.37 3.23
CA ASN A 10 -11.21 -1.38 2.16
C ASN A 10 -10.01 -1.12 1.24
N LEU A 11 -9.61 -2.14 0.47
CA LEU A 11 -8.41 -2.05 -0.37
C LEU A 11 -8.62 -1.28 -1.69
N TYR A 12 -9.86 -0.89 -2.01
CA TYR A 12 -10.25 -0.33 -3.32
C TYR A 12 -10.65 1.15 -3.28
N THR A 13 -10.68 1.77 -2.10
CA THR A 13 -11.01 3.19 -1.94
C THR A 13 -9.73 4.01 -1.88
N PRO A 14 -9.60 5.06 -2.69
CA PRO A 14 -8.46 5.98 -2.60
C PRO A 14 -8.43 6.74 -1.27
N ALA A 15 -7.23 7.08 -0.81
CA ALA A 15 -7.00 7.90 0.38
C ALA A 15 -5.75 8.79 0.22
N GLY A 16 -5.47 9.61 1.24
CA GLY A 16 -4.41 10.63 1.22
C GLY A 16 -2.99 10.11 1.48
N GLY A 17 -2.80 8.80 1.65
CA GLY A 17 -1.49 8.20 1.88
C GLY A 17 -0.70 7.97 0.59
N LEU A 18 0.37 7.19 0.71
CA LEU A 18 1.30 6.91 -0.37
C LEU A 18 0.61 6.26 -1.56
N PHE A 19 0.81 6.86 -2.74
CA PHE A 19 0.23 6.44 -4.02
C PHE A 19 -1.28 6.24 -4.02
N GLY A 20 -1.99 7.10 -3.26
CA GLY A 20 -3.45 7.09 -3.16
C GLY A 20 -4.00 6.01 -2.23
N THR A 21 -3.15 5.33 -1.47
CA THR A 21 -3.57 4.32 -0.49
C THR A 21 -3.81 4.94 0.89
N HIS A 22 -4.21 4.12 1.86
CA HIS A 22 -4.31 4.55 3.25
C HIS A 22 -2.97 4.49 4.01
N VAL A 23 -1.93 3.90 3.41
CA VAL A 23 -0.62 3.73 4.07
C VAL A 23 0.12 5.05 4.08
N THR A 24 0.54 5.48 5.27
CA THR A 24 1.26 6.73 5.51
C THR A 24 2.76 6.49 5.61
N TRP A 25 3.54 7.58 5.76
CA TRP A 25 4.97 7.46 6.03
C TRP A 25 5.23 6.91 7.42
N GLU A 26 4.39 7.32 8.37
CA GLU A 26 4.42 6.93 9.77
C GLU A 26 4.21 5.41 9.92
N ASP A 27 3.21 4.84 9.21
CA ASP A 27 2.98 3.40 9.21
C ASP A 27 4.23 2.61 8.75
N ILE A 28 4.89 3.07 7.69
CA ILE A 28 6.09 2.42 7.16
C ILE A 28 7.28 2.62 8.10
N GLU A 29 7.45 3.81 8.69
CA GLU A 29 8.53 4.08 9.64
C GLU A 29 8.40 3.20 10.89
N GLU A 30 7.22 3.13 11.49
CA GLU A 30 6.95 2.29 12.66
C GLU A 30 7.19 0.80 12.37
N ASP A 31 6.75 0.32 11.21
CA ASP A 31 7.02 -1.05 10.76
C ASP A 31 8.52 -1.28 10.60
N MET A 32 9.24 -0.40 9.90
CA MET A 32 10.67 -0.59 9.66
C MET A 32 11.50 -0.49 10.94
N GLN A 33 11.15 0.42 11.86
CA GLN A 33 11.77 0.51 13.18
C GLN A 33 11.61 -0.79 13.98
N ARG A 34 10.41 -1.38 13.97
CA ARG A 34 10.15 -2.67 14.62
C ARG A 34 10.89 -3.83 13.95
N GLU A 35 10.81 -3.95 12.63
CA GLU A 35 11.39 -5.08 11.89
C GLU A 35 12.94 -5.05 11.87
N LEU A 36 13.54 -3.85 11.89
CA LEU A 36 15.00 -3.66 11.93
C LEU A 36 15.55 -3.42 13.35
N ASP A 37 14.66 -3.40 14.36
CA ASP A 37 14.97 -3.15 15.77
C ASP A 37 15.78 -1.86 16.00
N THR A 38 15.40 -0.78 15.32
CA THR A 38 16.16 0.48 15.27
C THR A 38 15.37 1.64 15.85
N VAL A 39 16.09 2.62 16.40
CA VAL A 39 15.52 3.92 16.84
C VAL A 39 15.71 5.02 15.78
N ALA A 40 16.30 4.68 14.62
CA ALA A 40 16.46 5.60 13.51
C ALA A 40 15.10 6.02 12.93
N THR A 41 15.03 7.26 12.47
CA THR A 41 13.82 7.85 11.89
C THR A 41 14.05 8.19 10.42
N PHE A 42 13.00 8.24 9.61
CA PHE A 42 13.10 8.74 8.25
C PHE A 42 13.39 10.25 8.26
N GLY A 43 14.19 10.68 7.28
CA GLY A 43 14.62 12.06 7.16
C GLY A 43 13.62 12.96 6.42
N PRO A 44 13.93 14.26 6.35
CA PRO A 44 13.15 15.22 5.59
C PRO A 44 13.27 15.01 4.07
N ASN A 45 14.34 14.37 3.58
CA ASN A 45 14.54 14.11 2.15
C ASN A 45 14.12 12.70 1.73
N LYS A 46 13.33 12.01 2.55
CA LYS A 46 12.80 10.68 2.20
C LYS A 46 12.03 10.74 0.89
N THR A 47 12.18 9.70 0.07
CA THR A 47 11.47 9.59 -1.21
C THR A 47 10.83 8.22 -1.37
N ALA A 48 9.71 8.19 -2.10
CA ALA A 48 9.02 6.97 -2.48
C ALA A 48 8.78 6.98 -3.98
N LYS A 49 9.08 5.87 -4.66
CA LYS A 49 8.80 5.69 -6.09
C LYS A 49 8.04 4.39 -6.31
N ASN A 50 6.86 4.47 -6.92
CA ASN A 50 6.14 3.27 -7.37
C ASN A 50 6.86 2.69 -8.59
N ILE A 51 7.53 1.55 -8.39
CA ILE A 51 8.24 0.80 -9.44
C ILE A 51 7.42 -0.36 -10.00
N GLY A 52 6.26 -0.67 -9.39
CA GLY A 52 5.40 -1.77 -9.83
C GLY A 52 4.46 -1.42 -10.99
N GLU A 53 4.19 -0.13 -11.18
CA GLU A 53 3.27 0.35 -12.22
C GLU A 53 3.77 0.02 -13.63
N GLY A 54 2.90 -0.58 -14.44
CA GLY A 54 3.23 -1.05 -15.80
C GLY A 54 4.06 -2.34 -15.85
N ASN A 55 4.51 -2.88 -14.71
CA ASN A 55 5.40 -4.05 -14.64
C ASN A 55 4.68 -5.34 -14.19
N GLY A 56 3.35 -5.42 -14.39
CA GLY A 56 2.57 -6.62 -14.07
C GLY A 56 2.22 -6.81 -12.60
N PHE A 57 2.53 -5.84 -11.73
CA PHE A 57 2.13 -5.89 -10.32
C PHE A 57 0.72 -5.32 -10.13
N MET A 58 -0.14 -6.12 -9.50
CA MET A 58 -1.49 -5.71 -9.12
C MET A 58 -1.56 -5.06 -7.72
N SER A 59 -0.41 -4.64 -7.19
CA SER A 59 -0.22 -3.92 -5.93
C SER A 59 0.68 -2.71 -6.18
N ARG A 60 0.81 -1.80 -5.21
CA ARG A 60 1.84 -0.75 -5.30
C ARG A 60 3.16 -1.32 -4.78
N ILE A 61 4.17 -1.39 -5.65
CA ILE A 61 5.53 -1.78 -5.27
C ILE A 61 6.35 -0.51 -5.20
N VAL A 62 6.77 -0.14 -4.00
CA VAL A 62 7.36 1.16 -3.70
C VAL A 62 8.82 0.98 -3.32
N LEU A 63 9.72 1.59 -4.08
CA LEU A 63 11.10 1.81 -3.64
C LEU A 63 11.14 3.00 -2.70
N VAL A 64 11.54 2.77 -1.46
CA VAL A 64 11.68 3.79 -0.42
C VAL A 64 13.16 4.09 -0.23
N ASP A 65 13.47 5.38 -0.31
CA ASP A 65 14.71 5.96 0.18
C ASP A 65 14.38 6.72 1.46
N PRO A 66 14.67 6.16 2.65
CA PRO A 66 14.18 6.67 3.92
C PRO A 66 14.94 7.92 4.40
N ASP A 67 16.09 8.26 3.82
CA ASP A 67 16.96 9.33 4.34
C ASP A 67 17.22 9.16 5.86
N TRP A 68 17.60 7.94 6.27
CA TRP A 68 17.73 7.56 7.68
C TRP A 68 18.54 8.57 8.53
N GLN A 69 17.93 9.05 9.61
CA GLN A 69 18.52 9.94 10.62
C GLN A 69 18.68 9.21 11.96
N HIS A 70 19.55 9.73 12.82
CA HIS A 70 19.77 9.20 14.18
C HIS A 70 20.13 7.70 14.21
N LYS A 71 20.93 7.24 13.23
CA LYS A 71 21.28 5.83 13.08
C LYS A 71 22.01 5.30 14.32
N ASP A 72 21.48 4.23 14.89
CA ASP A 72 22.09 3.44 15.97
C ASP A 72 22.88 2.22 15.44
N LYS A 73 22.68 1.86 14.17
CA LYS A 73 23.30 0.72 13.50
C LYS A 73 23.42 0.94 11.99
N GLU A 74 24.10 0.00 11.32
CA GLU A 74 24.05 -0.11 9.86
C GLU A 74 22.64 -0.49 9.41
N LEU A 75 22.06 0.29 8.50
CA LEU A 75 20.69 0.14 8.02
C LEU A 75 20.68 0.09 6.48
N PRO A 76 19.69 -0.59 5.87
CA PRO A 76 19.58 -0.62 4.42
C PRO A 76 19.41 0.79 3.87
N GLU A 77 20.20 1.12 2.84
CA GLU A 77 20.12 2.42 2.17
C GLU A 77 18.74 2.65 1.56
N LYS A 78 18.16 1.62 0.95
CA LYS A 78 16.82 1.62 0.35
C LYS A 78 16.15 0.28 0.57
N PHE A 79 14.83 0.26 0.53
CA PHE A 79 14.05 -0.97 0.63
C PHE A 79 12.78 -0.92 -0.21
N ILE A 80 12.17 -2.08 -0.45
CA ILE A 80 10.92 -2.21 -1.18
C ILE A 80 9.78 -2.46 -0.22
N VAL A 81 8.72 -1.65 -0.33
CA VAL A 81 7.44 -1.87 0.34
C VAL A 81 6.42 -2.35 -0.69
N LYS A 82 5.73 -3.45 -0.39
CA LYS A 82 4.58 -3.91 -1.17
C LYS A 82 3.29 -3.51 -0.44
N ILE A 83 2.63 -2.46 -0.92
CA ILE A 83 1.35 -2.03 -0.38
C ILE A 83 0.24 -2.79 -1.11
N LEU A 84 -0.47 -3.64 -0.37
CA LEU A 84 -1.64 -4.35 -0.88
C LEU A 84 -2.77 -3.34 -1.11
N THR A 85 -3.24 -3.25 -2.34
CA THR A 85 -4.34 -2.38 -2.74
C THR A 85 -4.94 -2.87 -4.05
N GLN A 86 -6.23 -2.63 -4.25
CA GLN A 86 -6.93 -2.92 -5.50
C GLN A 86 -6.85 -1.75 -6.49
N LEU A 87 -6.36 -0.57 -6.08
CA LEU A 87 -6.30 0.62 -6.94
C LEU A 87 -5.49 0.37 -8.23
N ALA A 88 -4.46 -0.47 -8.16
CA ALA A 88 -3.68 -0.88 -9.34
C ALA A 88 -4.54 -1.67 -10.34
N MET A 89 -5.33 -2.62 -9.85
CA MET A 89 -6.25 -3.41 -10.66
C MET A 89 -7.37 -2.53 -11.25
N GLN A 90 -7.97 -1.66 -10.45
CA GLN A 90 -9.02 -0.74 -10.92
C GLN A 90 -8.53 0.17 -12.03
N LYS A 91 -7.30 0.69 -11.93
CA LYS A 91 -6.69 1.48 -13.01
C LYS A 91 -6.52 0.63 -14.26
N PHE A 92 -5.90 -0.55 -14.13
CA PHE A 92 -5.66 -1.47 -15.24
C PHE A 92 -6.96 -1.87 -15.96
N THR A 93 -8.00 -2.28 -15.22
CA THR A 93 -9.28 -2.66 -15.81
C THR A 93 -10.00 -1.47 -16.44
N SER A 94 -9.84 -0.27 -15.87
CA SER A 94 -10.40 0.95 -16.46
C SER A 94 -9.71 1.32 -17.77
N ASP A 95 -8.40 1.15 -17.85
CA ASP A 95 -7.63 1.43 -19.06
C ASP A 95 -7.99 0.42 -20.17
N LEU A 96 -8.08 -0.88 -19.83
CA LEU A 96 -8.55 -1.92 -20.77
C LEU A 96 -10.00 -1.72 -21.21
N ALA A 97 -10.90 -1.36 -20.30
CA ALA A 97 -12.30 -1.12 -20.61
C ALA A 97 -12.45 0.04 -21.63
N LYS A 98 -11.68 1.11 -21.44
CA LYS A 98 -11.63 2.24 -22.38
C LYS A 98 -11.08 1.83 -23.74
N GLU A 99 -9.98 1.07 -23.77
CA GLU A 99 -9.36 0.62 -25.01
C GLU A 99 -10.28 -0.30 -25.83
N ASN A 100 -10.99 -1.20 -25.16
CA ASN A 100 -11.85 -2.20 -25.80
C ASN A 100 -13.32 -1.76 -25.93
N ASN A 101 -13.66 -0.56 -25.45
CA ASN A 101 -15.04 -0.04 -25.41
C ASN A 101 -16.05 -1.01 -24.77
N VAL A 102 -15.65 -1.58 -23.63
CA VAL A 102 -16.48 -2.49 -22.81
C VAL A 102 -16.70 -1.90 -21.42
N GLU A 103 -17.70 -2.40 -20.70
CA GLU A 103 -17.95 -1.97 -19.33
C GLU A 103 -16.92 -2.54 -18.34
N ASN A 104 -16.50 -1.72 -17.37
CA ASN A 104 -15.61 -2.17 -16.29
C ASN A 104 -16.41 -2.82 -15.15
N GLN A 105 -16.65 -4.13 -15.25
CA GLN A 105 -17.34 -4.90 -14.22
C GLN A 105 -16.56 -5.00 -12.90
N PHE A 106 -15.23 -4.84 -12.93
CA PHE A 106 -14.41 -4.90 -11.71
C PHE A 106 -14.72 -3.74 -10.76
N ASN A 107 -15.09 -2.58 -11.30
CA ASN A 107 -15.47 -1.40 -10.52
C ASN A 107 -16.98 -1.36 -10.20
N ALA A 108 -17.73 -2.41 -10.54
CA ALA A 108 -19.14 -2.48 -10.17
C ALA A 108 -19.28 -2.54 -8.63
N PRO A 109 -20.16 -1.73 -8.02
CA PRO A 109 -20.30 -1.67 -6.56
C PRO A 109 -20.56 -3.02 -5.90
N GLU A 110 -21.41 -3.85 -6.52
CA GLU A 110 -21.73 -5.20 -6.03
C GLU A 110 -20.51 -6.12 -6.01
N PHE A 111 -19.67 -6.04 -7.05
CA PHE A 111 -18.46 -6.85 -7.17
C PHE A 111 -17.40 -6.43 -6.13
N MET A 112 -17.18 -5.12 -5.97
CA MET A 112 -16.25 -4.60 -4.95
C MET A 112 -16.70 -4.98 -3.53
N ALA A 113 -17.99 -4.86 -3.22
CA ALA A 113 -18.55 -5.28 -1.93
C ALA A 113 -18.36 -6.79 -1.67
N ALA A 114 -18.55 -7.63 -2.70
CA ALA A 114 -18.33 -9.07 -2.58
C ALA A 114 -16.85 -9.43 -2.32
N ILE A 115 -15.90 -8.74 -2.96
CA ILE A 115 -14.46 -8.93 -2.70
C ILE A 115 -14.09 -8.46 -1.29
N GLU A 116 -14.65 -7.34 -0.83
CA GLU A 116 -14.37 -6.79 0.50
C GLU A 116 -14.64 -7.80 1.62
N ILE A 117 -15.76 -8.54 1.50
CA ILE A 117 -16.12 -9.62 2.45
C ILE A 117 -14.99 -10.66 2.54
N HIS A 118 -14.39 -11.03 1.41
CA HIS A 118 -13.29 -12.01 1.40
C HIS A 118 -12.00 -11.43 1.98
N GLN A 119 -11.70 -10.15 1.71
CA GLN A 119 -10.52 -9.47 2.24
C GLN A 119 -10.54 -9.37 3.76
N LYS A 120 -11.69 -9.01 4.33
CA LYS A 120 -11.87 -8.92 5.78
C LYS A 120 -11.80 -10.27 6.48
N ARG A 121 -12.11 -11.38 5.81
CA ARG A 121 -11.96 -12.74 6.37
C ARG A 121 -10.51 -13.18 6.53
N VAL A 122 -9.61 -12.71 5.66
CA VAL A 122 -8.20 -13.13 5.66
C VAL A 122 -7.36 -12.39 6.72
N ILE A 123 -7.78 -11.19 7.13
CA ILE A 123 -7.03 -10.33 8.07
C ILE A 123 -7.21 -10.76 9.55
N PHE A 124 -8.12 -11.69 9.85
CA PHE A 124 -8.25 -12.28 11.20
C PHE A 124 -7.90 -13.78 11.22
N PRO A 125 -6.61 -14.18 11.22
CA PRO A 125 -6.23 -15.36 11.94
C PRO A 125 -6.16 -14.97 13.42
N SER A 126 -7.16 -15.37 14.20
CA SER A 126 -7.05 -15.41 15.65
C SER A 126 -5.87 -16.29 16.04
N ILE A 127 -4.77 -15.66 16.48
CA ILE A 127 -3.69 -16.25 17.30
C ILE A 127 -3.32 -15.22 18.36
#